data_AF-A0A847GI04-F1
#
_entry.id   AF-A0A847GI04-F1
#
_cell.length_a   1.000
_cell.length_b   1.000
_cell.length_c   1.000
_cell.angle_alpha   90.00
_cell.angle_beta   90.00
_cell.angle_gamma   90.00
#
_symmetry.space_group_name_H-M   'P 1'
#
loop_
_entity.id
_entity.type
_entity.pdbx_description
1 polymer ?
#
loop_
_entity_poly.entity_id
_entity_poly.type
_entity_poly.pdbx_seq_one_letter_code
_entity_poly.pdbx_strand_id
1 'polypeptide(L)' 'MAVSCDMCHPHAANTHPETYPKFQPQLGRVALLRDMIDWCIENPVRGEHLDPNGPTMRALEAYIMAQRKGVPMNYGKH' A
#
# COMPACT_ATOMS: atom_id res chain seq x y z
N MET A 1 -16.16 15.33 -4.15
CA MET A 1 -16.18 14.00 -3.51
C MET A 1 -14.75 13.49 -3.50
N ALA A 2 -14.19 13.18 -2.34
CA ALA A 2 -12.85 12.62 -2.25
C ALA A 2 -12.89 11.13 -2.60
N VAL A 3 -11.92 10.64 -3.38
CA VAL A 3 -11.75 9.21 -3.63
C VAL A 3 -11.19 8.59 -2.36
N SER A 4 -11.79 7.51 -1.87
CA SER A 4 -11.28 6.75 -0.72
C SER A 4 -10.68 5.42 -1.15
N CYS A 5 -9.81 4.85 -0.32
CA CYS A 5 -9.08 3.62 -0.63
C CYS A 5 -10.01 2.44 -0.94
N ASP A 6 -11.12 2.34 -0.22
CA ASP A 6 -12.09 1.24 -0.32
C ASP A 6 -12.89 1.24 -1.64
N MET A 7 -12.92 2.37 -2.36
CA MET A 7 -13.53 2.43 -3.69
C MET A 7 -12.75 1.60 -4.72
N CYS A 8 -11.45 1.36 -4.49
CA CYS A 8 -10.61 0.51 -5.34
C CYS A 8 -10.18 -0.79 -4.63
N HIS A 9 -9.96 -0.71 -3.32
CA HIS A 9 -9.45 -1.79 -2.48
C HIS A 9 -10.31 -1.95 -1.23
N PRO A 10 -11.56 -2.44 -1.34
CA PRO A 10 -12.45 -2.64 -0.20
C PRO A 10 -11.79 -3.59 0.80
N HIS A 11 -11.68 -3.19 2.07
CA HIS A 11 -10.94 -3.93 3.10
C HIS A 11 -9.52 -4.32 2.69
N ALA A 12 -8.80 -3.42 2.00
CA ALA A 12 -7.46 -3.68 1.47
C ALA A 12 -7.36 -4.89 0.51
N ALA A 13 -8.49 -5.33 -0.06
CA ALA A 13 -8.52 -6.43 -1.02
C ALA A 13 -7.64 -6.15 -2.23
N ASN A 14 -6.99 -7.19 -2.76
CA ASN A 14 -6.14 -7.12 -3.96
C ASN A 14 -4.96 -6.13 -3.89
N THR A 15 -4.56 -5.70 -2.68
CA THR A 15 -3.33 -4.89 -2.49
C THR A 15 -2.05 -5.72 -2.49
N HIS A 16 -2.17 -7.04 -2.31
CA HIS A 16 -1.07 -8.01 -2.32
C HIS A 16 0.17 -7.61 -1.50
N PRO A 17 0.01 -7.19 -0.23
CA PRO A 17 1.11 -6.75 0.62
C PRO A 17 2.18 -7.83 0.83
N GLU A 18 1.80 -9.11 0.74
CA GLU A 18 2.72 -10.25 0.86
C GLU A 18 3.79 -10.31 -0.25
N THR A 19 3.60 -9.54 -1.32
CA THR A 19 4.48 -9.51 -2.50
C THR A 19 5.56 -8.42 -2.42
N TYR A 20 5.45 -7.51 -1.46
CA TYR A 20 6.47 -6.48 -1.24
C TYR A 20 7.63 -7.04 -0.39
N PRO A 21 8.88 -6.62 -0.66
CA PRO A 21 9.32 -5.65 -1.67
C PRO A 21 9.27 -6.20 -3.10
N LYS A 22 9.01 -5.32 -4.08
CA LYS A 22 8.98 -5.69 -5.51
C LYS A 22 9.27 -4.51 -6.43
N PHE A 23 9.59 -4.80 -7.69
CA PHE A 23 9.72 -3.75 -8.71
C PHE A 23 8.35 -3.20 -9.07
N GLN A 24 8.15 -1.90 -8.93
CA GLN A 24 6.90 -1.25 -9.26
C GLN A 24 7.05 -0.40 -10.51
N PRO A 25 6.37 -0.73 -11.64
CA PRO A 25 6.47 0.04 -12.88
C PRO A 25 6.09 1.52 -12.73
N GLN A 26 5.09 1.82 -11.91
CA GLN A 26 4.62 3.19 -11.64
C GLN A 26 5.70 4.06 -10.96
N LEU A 27 6.62 3.45 -10.22
CA LEU A 27 7.71 4.14 -9.52
C LEU A 27 9.05 3.97 -10.24
N GLY A 28 9.15 3.07 -11.22
CA GLY A 28 10.40 2.78 -11.94
C GLY A 28 11.52 2.19 -11.07
N ARG A 29 11.20 1.69 -9.87
CA ARG A 29 12.17 1.19 -8.89
C ARG A 29 11.58 0.05 -8.06
N VAL A 30 12.44 -0.61 -7.28
CA VAL A 30 11.98 -1.48 -6.19
C VAL A 30 11.29 -0.61 -5.15
N ALA A 31 10.10 -1.05 -4.73
CA ALA A 31 9.22 -0.37 -3.82
C ALA A 31 8.90 -1.27 -2.62
N LEU A 32 8.71 -0.64 -1.47
CA LEU A 32 8.08 -1.21 -0.29
C LEU A 32 6.57 -0.98 -0.32
N LEU A 33 5.83 -1.65 0.56
CA LEU A 33 4.39 -1.43 0.68
C LEU A 33 4.07 0.05 1.00
N ARG A 34 4.86 0.69 1.87
CA ARG A 34 4.69 2.12 2.23
C ARG A 34 4.85 3.07 1.06
N ASP A 35 5.78 2.78 0.14
CA ASP A 35 5.96 3.58 -1.07
C ASP A 35 4.66 3.59 -1.90
N MET A 36 3.98 2.45 -1.97
CA MET A 36 2.73 2.33 -2.72
C MET A 36 1.51 2.85 -1.97
N ILE A 37 1.49 2.76 -0.64
CA ILE A 37 0.46 3.42 0.18
C ILE A 37 0.51 4.94 -0.05
N ASP A 38 1.70 5.53 0.06
CA ASP A 38 1.88 6.97 -0.11
C ASP A 38 1.59 7.42 -1.55
N TRP A 39 2.07 6.66 -2.55
CA TRP A 39 1.75 6.94 -3.94
C TRP A 39 0.24 6.93 -4.22
N CYS A 40 -0.51 5.99 -3.63
CA CYS A 40 -1.97 5.95 -3.72
C CYS A 40 -2.65 7.14 -3.01
N ILE A 41 -2.06 7.69 -1.95
CA ILE A 41 -2.59 8.87 -1.27
C ILE A 41 -2.39 10.11 -2.15
N GLU A 42 -1.19 10.31 -2.69
CA GLU A 42 -0.86 11.50 -3.47
C GLU A 42 -1.56 11.51 -4.85
N ASN A 43 -1.66 10.36 -5.52
CA ASN A 43 -2.06 10.32 -6.93
C ASN A 43 -3.58 10.17 -7.13
N PRO A 44 -4.22 9.03 -6.78
CA PRO A 44 -5.65 8.88 -6.95
C PRO A 44 -6.48 9.58 -5.86
N VAL A 45 -6.05 9.57 -4.59
CA VAL A 45 -6.81 10.20 -3.49
C VAL A 45 -6.62 11.72 -3.45
N ARG A 46 -5.50 12.23 -3.98
CA ARG A 46 -5.12 13.66 -3.93
C ARG A 46 -4.98 14.18 -2.49
N GLY A 47 -4.48 13.33 -1.59
CA GLY A 47 -4.16 13.67 -0.20
C GLY A 47 -2.74 14.23 -0.05
N GLU A 48 -2.39 14.59 1.19
CA GLU A 48 -1.04 15.02 1.55
C GLU A 48 -0.11 13.82 1.77
N HIS A 49 1.17 14.03 1.45
CA HIS A 49 2.24 13.07 1.73
C HIS A 49 2.23 12.61 3.19
N LEU A 50 2.38 11.31 3.42
CA LEU A 50 2.51 10.75 4.76
C LEU A 50 3.97 10.47 5.11
N ASP A 51 4.40 10.95 6.28
CA ASP A 51 5.69 10.55 6.86
C ASP A 51 5.79 9.01 6.92
N PRO A 52 6.77 8.39 6.23
CA PRO A 52 6.96 6.94 6.22
C PRO A 52 7.15 6.31 7.60
N ASN A 53 7.57 7.10 8.60
CA ASN A 53 7.76 6.67 9.98
C ASN A 53 6.61 7.09 10.91
N GLY A 54 5.69 7.92 10.42
CA GLY A 54 4.60 8.50 11.18
C GLY A 54 3.54 7.46 11.60
N PRO A 55 2.72 7.79 12.61
CA PRO A 55 1.72 6.87 13.16
C PRO A 55 0.66 6.47 12.12
N THR A 56 0.26 7.38 11.23
CA THR A 56 -0.75 7.11 10.19
C THR A 56 -0.26 6.06 9.18
N MET A 57 0.96 6.22 8.65
CA MET A 57 1.54 5.24 7.72
C MET A 57 1.65 3.86 8.36
N ARG A 58 2.14 3.80 9.61
CA ARG A 58 2.25 2.53 10.35
C ARG A 58 0.89 1.87 10.58
N ALA A 59 -0.15 2.65 10.88
CA ALA A 59 -1.50 2.13 11.07
C ALA A 59 -2.08 1.55 9.77
N LEU A 60 -1.91 2.25 8.65
CA LEU A 60 -2.37 1.78 7.34
C LEU A 60 -1.64 0.51 6.92
N GLU A 61 -0.31 0.49 7.02
CA GLU A 61 0.50 -0.68 6.70
C GLU A 61 0.12 -1.89 7.56
N ALA A 62 -0.03 -1.71 8.87
CA ALA A 62 -0.43 -2.77 9.78
C ALA A 62 -1.84 -3.29 9.47
N TYR A 63 -2.78 -2.40 9.16
CA TYR A 63 -4.13 -2.79 8.76
C TYR A 63 -4.12 -3.62 7.48
N ILE A 64 -3.41 -3.17 6.44
CA ILE A 64 -3.29 -3.90 5.16
C ILE A 64 -2.66 -5.28 5.37
N MET A 65 -1.58 -5.36 6.16
CA MET A 65 -0.94 -6.63 6.51
C MET A 65 -1.87 -7.56 7.30
N ALA A 66 -2.66 -7.01 8.24
CA ALA A 66 -3.61 -7.80 9.03
C ALA A 66 -4.71 -8.44 8.17
N GLN A 67 -5.17 -7.77 7.11
CA GLN A 67 -6.14 -8.34 6.16
C GLN A 67 -5.60 -9.52 5.36
N ARG A 68 -4.28 -9.74 5.37
CA ARG A 68 -3.61 -10.85 4.68
C ARG A 68 -2.95 -11.84 5.63
N LYS A 69 -3.36 -11.84 6.91
CA LYS A 69 -2.87 -12.79 7.91
C LYS A 69 -3.04 -14.23 7.42
N GLY A 70 -1.97 -15.03 7.56
CA GLY A 70 -1.94 -16.43 7.16
C GLY A 70 -1.51 -16.68 5.72
N VAL A 71 -1.35 -15.63 4.90
CA VAL A 71 -0.79 -15.74 3.56
C VAL A 71 0.74 -15.77 3.64
N PRO A 72 1.42 -16.76 3.04
CA PRO A 72 2.89 -16.79 2.98
C PRO A 72 3.45 -15.60 2.21
N MET A 73 4.55 -15.02 2.72
CA MET A 73 5.30 -14.00 1.99
C MET A 73 5.83 -14.54 0.68
N ASN A 74 5.70 -13.75 -0.39
CA ASN A 74 6.11 -14.12 -1.75
C ASN A 74 6.66 -12.89 -2.48
N TYR A 75 7.75 -12.34 -1.94
CA TYR A 75 8.34 -11.09 -2.40
C TYR A 75 8.79 -11.15 -3.87
N GLY A 76 8.79 -9.99 -4.54
CA GLY A 76 9.23 -9.86 -5.93
C GLY A 76 8.27 -10.39 -6.98
N LYS A 77 7.06 -10.84 -6.58
CA LYS A 77 6.00 -11.23 -7.53
C LYS A 77 5.05 -10.06 -7.85
N HIS A 78 4.45 -10.15 -9.04
CA HIS A 78 3.53 -9.17 -9.65
C HIS A 78 4.19 -7.87 -10.09
#